data_AF-C0CIY9-F1
#
_entry.id   AF-C0CIY9-F1
#
_cell.length_a   1.000
_cell.length_b   1.000
_cell.length_c   1.000
_cell.angle_alpha   90.00
_cell.angle_beta   90.00
_cell.angle_gamma   90.00
#
_symmetry.space_group_name_H-M   'P 1'
#
loop_
_entity.id
_entity.type
_entity.pdbx_description
1 polymer ?
#
loop_
_entity_poly.entity_id
_entity_poly.type
_entity_poly.pdbx_seq_one_letter_code
_entity_poly.pdbx_strand_id
1 'polypeptide(L)'
;QDYTYYVRAYRTVNKTKVFSAYSDGKTGKAVPKKAVISKVMAGSKKAALKWNKVNGASGYRIYYKTSENGEWHYVTQIGKGSTTSYTNTGLKSGQTYYYTMRAYRTVNGEKVFGSYSDWKTVKVK
;
A
#
# COMPACT_ATOMS: atom_id res chain seq x y z
N GLN A 1 12.08 -0.20 -2.35
CA GLN A 1 13.47 -0.18 -2.84
C GLN A 1 13.62 1.04 -3.71
N ASP A 2 14.79 1.66 -3.68
CA ASP A 2 15.12 2.81 -4.51
C ASP A 2 15.97 2.25 -5.65
N TYR A 3 15.55 2.48 -6.89
CA TYR A 3 16.21 1.96 -8.07
C TYR A 3 16.78 3.13 -8.86
N THR A 4 18.07 3.06 -9.17
CA THR A 4 18.72 4.02 -10.06
C THR A 4 18.97 3.36 -11.39
N TYR A 5 18.43 3.94 -12.45
CA TYR A 5 18.56 3.47 -13.82
C TYR A 5 19.56 4.32 -14.58
N TYR A 6 20.43 3.66 -15.34
CA TYR A 6 21.41 4.27 -16.24
C TYR A 6 21.15 3.73 -17.65
N VAL A 7 21.17 4.60 -18.66
CA VAL A 7 21.05 4.18 -20.07
C VAL A 7 22.31 4.56 -20.82
N ARG A 8 22.73 3.76 -21.80
CA ARG A 8 23.82 4.12 -22.71
C ARG A 8 23.49 3.69 -24.13
N ALA A 9 23.84 4.50 -25.11
CA ALA A 9 23.71 4.13 -26.51
C ALA A 9 24.83 3.18 -26.94
N TYR A 10 24.56 2.34 -27.94
CA TYR A 10 25.58 1.53 -28.61
C TYR A 10 25.43 1.60 -30.13
N ARG A 11 26.53 1.40 -30.85
CA ARG A 11 26.54 1.18 -32.31
C ARG A 11 27.32 -0.08 -32.64
N THR A 12 27.00 -0.74 -33.75
CA THR A 12 27.75 -1.91 -34.23
C THR A 12 28.69 -1.49 -35.34
N VAL A 13 29.99 -1.77 -35.19
CA VAL A 13 31.02 -1.54 -36.20
C VAL A 13 31.75 -2.85 -36.39
N ASN A 14 31.82 -3.36 -37.63
CA ASN A 14 32.49 -4.63 -37.96
C ASN A 14 32.09 -5.79 -37.03
N LYS A 15 30.77 -6.02 -36.88
CA LYS A 15 30.18 -7.04 -35.97
C LYS A 15 30.49 -6.86 -34.48
N THR A 16 31.14 -5.78 -34.07
CA THR A 16 31.47 -5.48 -32.68
C THR A 16 30.61 -4.33 -32.15
N LYS A 17 30.05 -4.47 -30.94
CA LYS A 17 29.28 -3.39 -30.29
C LYS A 17 30.23 -2.41 -29.60
N VAL A 18 30.12 -1.14 -29.95
CA VAL A 18 30.81 -0.03 -29.30
C VAL A 18 29.78 0.78 -28.52
N PHE A 19 30.05 1.04 -27.24
CA PHE A 19 29.12 1.71 -26.33
C PHE A 19 29.58 3.13 -26.03
N SER A 20 28.61 4.03 -25.84
CA SER A 20 28.82 5.38 -25.29
C SER A 20 28.95 5.35 -23.75
N ALA A 21 29.25 6.51 -23.17
CA ALA A 21 29.16 6.71 -21.71
C ALA A 21 27.72 6.47 -21.21
N TYR A 22 27.59 6.12 -19.93
CA TYR A 22 26.28 6.07 -19.28
C TYR A 22 25.69 7.47 -19.15
N SER A 23 24.35 7.54 -19.23
CA SER A 23 23.58 8.70 -18.82
C SER A 23 23.77 8.96 -17.33
N ASP A 24 23.34 10.14 -16.88
CA ASP A 24 23.09 10.36 -15.47
C ASP A 24 22.08 9.35 -14.94
N GLY A 25 22.30 8.90 -13.71
CA GLY A 25 21.39 7.99 -13.03
C GLY A 25 20.07 8.68 -12.72
N LYS A 26 18.95 8.06 -13.09
CA LYS A 26 17.61 8.50 -12.66
C LYS A 26 17.09 7.56 -11.58
N THR A 27 16.73 8.12 -10.43
CA THR A 27 16.27 7.34 -9.27
C THR A 27 14.74 7.34 -9.19
N GLY A 28 14.14 6.15 -9.20
CA GLY A 28 12.73 5.91 -8.94
C GLY A 28 12.53 5.18 -7.62
N LYS A 29 11.53 5.59 -6.84
CA LYS A 29 11.12 4.84 -5.64
C LYS A 29 9.99 3.89 -6.01
N ALA A 30 10.21 2.59 -5.82
CA ALA A 30 9.17 1.61 -6.06
C ALA A 30 7.98 1.83 -5.11
N VAL A 31 6.76 1.51 -5.59
CA VAL A 31 5.55 1.48 -4.78
C VAL A 31 5.76 0.58 -3.54
N PRO A 32 5.12 0.88 -2.40
CA PRO A 32 5.16 -0.01 -1.25
C PRO A 32 4.69 -1.43 -1.60
N LYS A 33 5.26 -2.43 -0.93
CA LYS A 33 4.79 -3.82 -1.02
C LYS A 33 3.30 -3.90 -0.65
N LYS A 34 2.61 -4.91 -1.20
CA LYS A 34 1.22 -5.22 -0.85
C LYS A 34 1.09 -5.34 0.68
N ALA A 35 0.17 -4.58 1.25
CA ALA A 35 -0.09 -4.62 2.68
C ALA A 35 -0.81 -5.92 3.06
N VAL A 36 -0.65 -6.38 4.30
CA VAL A 36 -1.28 -7.61 4.80
C VAL A 36 -1.99 -7.30 6.12
N ILE A 37 -3.33 -7.35 6.10
CA ILE A 37 -4.13 -7.28 7.32
C ILE A 37 -3.99 -8.62 8.05
N SER A 38 -3.30 -8.62 9.19
CA SER A 38 -3.05 -9.82 9.98
C SER A 38 -4.25 -10.20 10.83
N LYS A 39 -5.01 -9.22 11.33
CA LYS A 39 -6.20 -9.51 12.15
C LYS A 39 -7.23 -8.39 12.05
N VAL A 40 -8.51 -8.77 12.10
CA VAL A 40 -9.63 -7.87 12.37
C VAL A 40 -10.45 -8.47 13.51
N MET A 41 -10.76 -7.67 14.53
CA MET A 41 -11.44 -8.12 15.75
C MET A 41 -12.70 -7.30 15.99
N ALA A 42 -13.80 -7.97 16.29
CA ALA A 42 -15.07 -7.31 16.60
C ALA A 42 -15.06 -6.75 18.03
N GLY A 43 -15.62 -5.56 18.20
CA GLY A 43 -16.03 -4.99 19.48
C GLY A 43 -17.44 -4.39 19.38
N SER A 44 -17.95 -3.86 20.50
CA SER A 44 -19.26 -3.17 20.52
C SER A 44 -19.21 -1.94 19.62
N LYS A 45 -19.98 -1.98 18.52
CA LYS A 45 -20.03 -0.91 17.49
C LYS A 45 -18.66 -0.48 16.95
N LYS A 46 -17.68 -1.40 16.94
CA LYS A 46 -16.31 -1.12 16.49
C LYS A 46 -15.59 -2.36 15.94
N ALA A 47 -14.55 -2.13 15.14
CA ALA A 47 -13.65 -3.15 14.62
C ALA A 47 -12.19 -2.72 14.81
N ALA A 48 -11.38 -3.56 15.44
CA ALA A 48 -9.95 -3.32 15.64
C ALA A 48 -9.14 -4.09 14.58
N LEU A 49 -8.39 -3.35 13.76
CA LEU A 49 -7.53 -3.86 12.70
C LEU A 49 -6.07 -3.89 13.17
N LYS A 50 -5.35 -4.94 12.80
CA LYS A 50 -3.89 -5.07 12.90
C LYS A 50 -3.33 -5.55 11.56
N TRP A 51 -2.15 -5.06 11.20
CA TRP A 51 -1.46 -5.43 9.96
C TRP A 51 0.05 -5.51 10.14
N ASN A 52 0.71 -6.18 9.19
CA ASN A 52 2.15 -6.27 9.17
C ASN A 52 2.75 -4.95 8.69
N LYS A 53 3.83 -4.49 9.33
CA LYS A 53 4.54 -3.28 8.93
C LYS A 53 5.06 -3.44 7.49
N VAL A 54 4.76 -2.47 6.63
CA VAL A 54 5.30 -2.40 5.28
C VAL A 54 6.54 -1.52 5.29
N ASN A 55 7.72 -2.12 5.08
CA ASN A 55 8.98 -1.39 5.05
C ASN A 55 8.98 -0.34 3.94
N GLY A 56 9.38 0.89 4.30
CA GLY A 56 9.41 2.03 3.39
C GLY A 56 8.06 2.72 3.16
N ALA A 57 6.98 2.28 3.82
CA ALA A 57 5.71 2.99 3.80
C ALA A 57 5.82 4.31 4.59
N SER A 58 5.32 5.40 4.02
CA SER A 58 5.06 6.65 4.75
C SER A 58 3.77 6.55 5.55
N GLY A 59 2.83 5.68 5.14
CA GLY A 59 1.56 5.51 5.83
C GLY A 59 0.67 4.46 5.17
N TYR A 60 -0.58 4.40 5.64
CA TYR A 60 -1.58 3.43 5.19
C TYR A 60 -2.91 4.12 4.90
N ARG A 61 -3.70 3.55 3.99
CA ARG A 61 -5.08 3.96 3.74
C ARG A 61 -6.00 2.76 3.88
N ILE A 62 -7.07 2.92 4.64
CA ILE A 62 -7.98 1.84 5.04
C ILE A 62 -9.35 2.09 4.43
N TYR A 63 -9.97 1.01 3.97
CA TYR A 63 -11.29 1.01 3.37
C TYR A 63 -12.14 -0.12 3.96
N TYR A 64 -13.45 0.02 3.90
CA TYR A 64 -14.39 -1.05 4.22
C TYR A 64 -15.51 -1.17 3.21
N LYS A 65 -16.17 -2.32 3.14
CA LYS A 65 -17.48 -2.51 2.51
C LYS A 65 -18.36 -3.38 3.41
N THR A 66 -19.66 -3.40 3.17
CA THR A 66 -20.65 -4.13 4.00
C THR A 66 -21.22 -5.38 3.33
N SER A 67 -20.92 -5.60 2.06
CA SER A 67 -21.26 -6.80 1.29
C SER A 67 -20.07 -7.24 0.43
N GLU A 68 -20.03 -8.50 0.05
CA GLU A 68 -18.92 -9.05 -0.73
C GLU A 68 -18.81 -8.42 -2.12
N ASN A 69 -19.93 -8.03 -2.73
CA ASN A 69 -19.97 -7.34 -4.02
C ASN A 69 -20.27 -5.83 -3.88
N GLY A 70 -20.16 -5.28 -2.67
CA GLY A 70 -20.42 -3.87 -2.39
C GLY A 70 -19.24 -2.96 -2.71
N GLU A 71 -19.51 -1.65 -2.63
CA GLU A 71 -18.53 -0.61 -2.85
C GLU A 71 -17.61 -0.39 -1.64
N TRP A 72 -16.36 0.01 -1.91
CA TRP A 72 -15.40 0.35 -0.87
C TRP A 72 -15.58 1.78 -0.39
N HIS A 73 -15.91 1.93 0.88
CA HIS A 73 -15.93 3.20 1.61
C HIS A 73 -14.59 3.49 2.26
N TYR A 74 -14.15 4.75 2.16
CA TYR A 74 -12.96 5.23 2.85
C TYR A 74 -13.17 5.26 4.37
N VAL A 75 -12.18 4.75 5.13
CA VAL A 75 -12.16 4.86 6.59
C VAL A 75 -11.25 6.00 7.02
N THR A 76 -9.97 5.88 6.68
CA THR A 76 -8.93 6.79 7.19
C THR A 76 -7.63 6.66 6.41
N GLN A 77 -6.76 7.65 6.59
CA GLN A 77 -5.38 7.68 6.14
C GLN A 77 -4.47 7.94 7.33
N ILE A 78 -3.52 7.03 7.55
CA ILE A 78 -2.57 7.07 8.65
C ILE A 78 -1.26 7.61 8.10
N GLY A 79 -0.80 8.76 8.61
CA GLY A 79 0.42 9.46 8.20
C GLY A 79 1.74 8.90 8.74
N LYS A 80 1.69 7.76 9.46
CA LYS A 80 2.84 7.18 10.16
C LYS A 80 3.01 5.72 9.76
N GLY A 81 4.03 5.42 8.95
CA GLY A 81 4.32 4.08 8.45
C GLY A 81 4.68 3.04 9.52
N SER A 82 5.05 3.48 10.73
CA SER A 82 5.28 2.60 11.88
C SER A 82 3.99 2.15 12.58
N THR A 83 2.85 2.79 12.31
CA THR A 83 1.57 2.41 12.90
C THR A 83 1.06 1.14 12.23
N THR A 84 0.75 0.13 13.04
CA THR A 84 0.33 -1.22 12.61
C THR A 84 -1.04 -1.64 13.13
N SER A 85 -1.80 -0.68 13.68
CA SER A 85 -3.14 -0.91 14.21
C SER A 85 -4.05 0.30 14.06
N TYR A 86 -5.35 0.07 13.92
CA TYR A 86 -6.38 1.10 13.89
C TYR A 86 -7.71 0.53 14.39
N THR A 87 -8.51 1.33 15.11
CA THR A 87 -9.85 0.94 15.53
C THR A 87 -10.88 1.79 14.78
N ASN A 88 -11.71 1.14 13.98
CA ASN A 88 -12.85 1.78 13.33
C ASN A 88 -14.06 1.73 14.26
N THR A 89 -14.64 2.89 14.59
CA THR A 89 -15.76 3.04 15.54
C THR A 89 -17.02 3.54 14.84
N GLY A 90 -18.17 3.49 15.52
CA GLY A 90 -19.44 3.96 14.95
C GLY A 90 -20.07 2.97 13.97
N LEU A 91 -19.72 1.68 14.08
CA LEU A 91 -20.25 0.62 13.23
C LEU A 91 -21.60 0.11 13.74
N LYS A 92 -22.40 -0.46 12.84
CA LYS A 92 -23.68 -1.08 13.19
C LYS A 92 -23.43 -2.47 13.79
N SER A 93 -23.98 -2.75 14.97
CA SER A 93 -23.94 -4.08 15.58
C SER A 93 -24.69 -5.10 14.72
N GLY A 94 -24.18 -6.32 14.65
CA GLY A 94 -24.73 -7.41 13.83
C GLY A 94 -24.39 -7.32 12.33
N GLN A 95 -23.83 -6.20 11.85
CA GLN A 95 -23.43 -6.03 10.45
C GLN A 95 -22.03 -6.62 10.21
N THR A 96 -21.89 -7.31 9.07
CA THR A 96 -20.60 -7.79 8.56
C THR A 96 -19.89 -6.67 7.80
N TYR A 97 -18.61 -6.49 8.09
CA TYR A 97 -17.72 -5.52 7.45
C TYR A 97 -16.50 -6.23 6.88
N TYR A 98 -16.14 -5.87 5.66
CA TYR A 98 -14.96 -6.34 4.95
C TYR A 98 -13.97 -5.20 4.90
N TYR A 99 -12.72 -5.42 5.29
CA TYR A 99 -11.67 -4.40 5.33
C TYR A 99 -10.57 -4.72 4.35
N THR A 100 -10.13 -3.72 3.59
CA THR A 100 -8.88 -3.76 2.81
C THR A 100 -8.04 -2.52 3.13
N MET A 101 -6.76 -2.58 2.83
CA MET A 101 -5.88 -1.43 2.95
C MET A 101 -4.78 -1.42 1.90
N ARG A 102 -4.14 -0.27 1.74
CA ARG A 102 -2.92 -0.15 0.95
C ARG A 102 -1.92 0.72 1.68
N ALA A 103 -0.64 0.36 1.58
CA ALA A 103 0.45 1.22 2.02
C ALA A 103 0.71 2.31 0.96
N TYR A 104 1.21 3.46 1.38
CA TYR A 104 1.68 4.51 0.47
C TYR A 104 3.04 5.04 0.90
N ARG A 105 3.76 5.62 -0.06
CA ARG A 105 5.02 6.33 0.15
C ARG A 105 4.86 7.76 -0.33
N THR A 106 5.42 8.71 0.40
CA THR A 106 5.52 10.10 -0.05
C THR A 106 6.86 10.28 -0.76
N VAL A 107 6.82 10.69 -2.02
CA VAL A 107 8.00 10.97 -2.86
C VAL A 107 7.83 12.38 -3.40
N ASN A 108 8.75 13.30 -3.08
CA ASN A 108 8.69 14.70 -3.50
C ASN A 108 7.34 15.39 -3.21
N GLY A 109 6.71 15.07 -2.07
CA GLY A 109 5.40 15.59 -1.68
C GLY A 109 4.19 14.81 -2.23
N GLU A 110 4.39 13.94 -3.21
CA GLU A 110 3.31 13.14 -3.83
C GLU A 110 3.17 11.76 -3.18
N LYS A 111 1.92 11.29 -3.06
CA LYS A 111 1.62 9.95 -2.50
C LYS A 111 1.55 8.91 -3.60
N VAL A 112 2.48 7.97 -3.56
CA VAL A 112 2.51 6.78 -4.41
C VAL A 112 1.91 5.61 -3.64
N PHE A 113 0.80 5.06 -4.13
CA PHE A 113 0.06 3.97 -3.48
C PHE A 113 0.50 2.60 -3.99
N GLY A 114 0.68 1.65 -3.07
CA GLY A 114 0.80 0.23 -3.41
C GLY A 114 -0.56 -0.41 -3.70
N SER A 115 -0.52 -1.69 -4.07
CA SER A 115 -1.71 -2.51 -4.28
C SER A 115 -2.53 -2.65 -3.00
N TYR A 116 -3.85 -2.82 -3.15
CA TYR A 116 -4.74 -3.20 -2.06
C TYR A 116 -4.36 -4.56 -1.49
N SER A 117 -4.55 -4.72 -0.18
CA SER A 117 -4.43 -5.99 0.52
C SER A 117 -5.58 -6.91 0.11
N ASP A 118 -5.39 -8.20 0.36
CA ASP A 118 -6.55 -9.10 0.46
C ASP A 118 -7.44 -8.60 1.60
N TRP A 119 -8.75 -8.75 1.42
CA TRP A 119 -9.68 -8.27 2.41
C TRP A 119 -9.83 -9.26 3.56
N LYS A 120 -10.18 -8.72 4.75
CA LYS A 120 -10.54 -9.51 5.92
C LYS A 120 -11.91 -9.10 6.39
N THR A 121 -12.73 -10.07 6.79
CA THR A 121 -14.10 -9.83 7.25
C THR A 121 -14.21 -9.91 8.77
N VAL A 122 -15.19 -9.19 9.33
CA VAL A 122 -15.56 -9.25 10.73
C VAL A 122 -17.05 -8.93 10.88
N LYS A 123 -17.76 -9.68 11.74
CA LYS A 123 -19.12 -9.33 12.16
C LYS A 123 -19.06 -8.53 13.45
N VAL A 124 -19.52 -7.29 13.42
CA VAL A 124 -19.46 -6.37 14.56
C VAL A 124 -20.46 -6.80 15.65
N LYS A 125 -20.06 -6.66 16.91
CA LYS A 125 -20.90 -6.98 18.08
C LYS A 125 -21.76 -5.80 18.48
#